data_AF-A0A382UCT7-F1
#
_entry.id   AF-A0A382UCT7-F1
#
_cell.length_a   1.000
_cell.length_b   1.000
_cell.length_c   1.000
_cell.angle_alpha   90.00
_cell.angle_beta   90.00
_cell.angle_gamma   90.00
#
_symmetry.space_group_name_H-M   'P 1'
#
loop_
_entity.id
_entity.type
_entity.pdbx_description
1 polymer ?
#
loop_
_entity_poly.entity_id
_entity_poly.type
_entity_poly.pdbx_seq_one_letter_code
_entity_poly.pdbx_strand_id
1 'polypeptide(L)'
;MNLKPQQDKKLWQFWIDRGGTFTDIVGCNPDGEILIHKLLSENPNQYSDAAIQGIRDLLKLTHEEAIPMTQIDVVKMGTTVATNALLERQGEKTLLAITQGFGDILRIGYQNRPKLFAIDIQLPEMLYSDVIEIDERLDPHGYITKPLNEKNTEKQLQKYFVDGYRTLAIALMHGYRYPEHEKKIATIAKRIGFTQISISHQVSPLMKIIPRGDTTVLDAYLSPVLRRYVNQVESALGREAKQTGRLMFMQSN
;
A
#
# COMPACT_ATOMS: atom_id res chain seq x y z
N MET A 1 10.23 -56.01 4.97
CA MET A 1 10.62 -54.66 4.54
C MET A 1 9.51 -53.70 4.96
N ASN A 2 9.63 -53.10 6.14
CA ASN A 2 8.64 -52.14 6.64
C ASN A 2 8.98 -50.76 6.07
N LEU A 3 8.26 -50.36 5.01
CA LEU A 3 8.21 -48.97 4.59
C LEU A 3 7.46 -48.21 5.68
N LYS A 4 8.20 -47.51 6.55
CA LYS A 4 7.61 -46.52 7.43
C LYS A 4 6.89 -45.48 6.55
N PRO A 5 5.67 -45.05 6.89
CA PRO A 5 5.04 -43.94 6.20
C PRO A 5 5.96 -42.73 6.34
N GLN A 6 6.25 -42.09 5.20
CA GLN A 6 7.03 -40.87 5.13
C GLN A 6 6.24 -39.79 5.87
N GLN A 7 6.60 -39.56 7.13
CA GLN A 7 5.98 -38.56 7.98
C GLN A 7 6.20 -37.21 7.29
N ASP A 8 5.14 -36.57 6.81
CA ASP A 8 5.20 -35.20 6.32
C ASP A 8 5.93 -34.36 7.36
N LYS A 9 7.09 -33.84 6.97
CA LYS A 9 7.95 -33.07 7.87
C LYS A 9 7.20 -31.79 8.19
N LYS A 10 6.46 -31.78 9.30
CA LYS A 10 5.73 -30.59 9.77
C LYS A 10 6.77 -29.50 10.01
N LEU A 11 6.66 -28.42 9.27
CA LEU A 11 7.53 -27.25 9.39
C LEU A 11 6.83 -26.22 10.29
N TRP A 12 7.56 -25.21 10.77
CA TRP A 12 7.01 -24.15 11.59
C TRP A 12 5.97 -23.32 10.83
N GLN A 13 4.92 -22.90 11.52
CA GLN A 13 3.94 -21.94 11.01
C GLN A 13 3.88 -20.74 11.92
N PHE A 14 3.85 -19.53 11.37
CA PHE A 14 3.75 -18.29 12.14
C PHE A 14 2.55 -17.46 11.70
N TRP A 15 1.82 -16.93 12.67
CA TRP A 15 0.79 -15.91 12.51
C TRP A 15 1.15 -14.71 13.36
N ILE A 16 1.28 -13.55 12.73
CA ILE A 16 1.80 -12.35 13.37
C ILE A 16 0.81 -11.21 13.16
N ASP A 17 0.47 -10.51 14.23
CA ASP A 17 -0.27 -9.25 14.17
C ASP A 17 0.59 -8.14 14.75
N ARG A 18 1.15 -7.30 13.87
CA ARG A 18 1.91 -6.12 14.27
C ARG A 18 0.95 -4.95 14.49
N GLY A 19 0.55 -4.74 15.73
CA GLY A 19 -0.21 -3.58 16.17
C GLY A 19 0.67 -2.34 16.40
N GLY A 20 0.06 -1.24 16.88
CA GLY A 20 0.78 0.01 17.17
C GLY A 20 1.70 -0.08 18.40
N THR A 21 1.29 -0.76 19.46
CA THR A 21 2.06 -0.84 20.72
C THR A 21 2.75 -2.18 20.90
N PHE A 22 2.04 -3.27 20.60
CA PHE A 22 2.55 -4.63 20.74
C PHE A 22 2.40 -5.40 19.42
N THR A 23 3.33 -6.32 19.22
CA THR A 23 3.27 -7.35 18.19
C THR A 23 2.94 -8.67 18.86
N ASP A 24 1.84 -9.26 18.44
CA ASP A 24 1.42 -10.59 18.84
C ASP A 24 1.97 -11.61 17.83
N ILE A 25 2.75 -12.58 18.30
CA ILE A 25 3.28 -13.68 17.49
C ILE A 25 2.71 -15.00 18.01
N VAL A 26 2.16 -15.79 17.10
CA VAL A 26 1.74 -17.17 17.35
C VAL A 26 2.56 -18.07 16.44
N GLY A 27 3.37 -18.96 17.03
CA GLY A 27 4.12 -19.98 16.32
C GLY A 27 3.57 -21.37 16.59
N CYS A 28 3.37 -22.19 15.57
CA CYS A 28 3.11 -23.61 15.69
C CYS A 28 4.38 -24.37 15.29
N ASN A 29 4.92 -25.17 16.22
CA ASN A 29 6.12 -25.95 15.96
C ASN A 29 5.82 -27.23 15.15
N PRO A 30 6.84 -27.94 14.64
CA PRO A 30 6.70 -29.23 13.96
C PRO A 30 5.88 -30.28 14.73
N ASP A 31 5.92 -30.25 16.06
CA ASP A 31 5.21 -31.19 16.91
C ASP A 31 3.71 -30.84 17.06
N GLY A 32 3.31 -29.65 16.61
CA GLY A 32 1.95 -29.12 16.67
C GLY A 32 1.64 -28.30 17.94
N GLU A 33 2.65 -27.97 18.73
CA GLU A 33 2.53 -27.11 19.91
C GLU A 33 2.44 -25.64 19.49
N ILE A 34 1.49 -24.92 20.10
CA ILE A 34 1.30 -23.49 19.88
C ILE A 34 2.05 -22.71 20.95
N LEU A 35 2.94 -21.84 20.49
CA LEU A 35 3.72 -20.92 21.30
C LEU A 35 3.25 -19.50 21.01
N ILE A 36 3.01 -18.73 22.06
CA ILE A 36 2.56 -17.35 21.98
C ILE A 36 3.67 -16.46 22.52
N HIS A 37 3.99 -15.40 21.79
CA HIS A 37 4.99 -14.43 22.18
C HIS A 37 4.49 -13.01 21.94
N LYS A 38 4.86 -12.10 22.82
CA LYS A 38 4.43 -10.70 22.77
C LYS A 38 5.64 -9.79 22.94
N LEU A 39 5.83 -8.91 21.96
CA LEU A 39 6.93 -7.94 21.94
C LEU A 39 6.38 -6.54 21.78
N LEU A 40 7.12 -5.53 22.22
CA LEU A 40 6.82 -4.14 21.88
C LEU A 40 7.00 -3.95 20.36
N SER A 41 6.04 -3.32 19.69
CA SER A 41 6.08 -3.12 18.23
C SER A 41 7.25 -2.27 17.76
N GLU A 42 7.73 -1.38 18.63
CA GLU A 42 8.90 -0.55 18.41
C GLU A 42 9.81 -0.59 19.63
N ASN A 43 11.02 -1.11 19.45
CA ASN A 43 12.09 -1.10 20.45
C ASN A 43 13.46 -1.09 19.74
N PRO A 44 13.84 0.04 19.12
CA PRO A 44 15.00 0.11 18.23
C PRO A 44 16.34 -0.21 18.92
N ASN A 45 16.41 -0.13 20.25
CA ASN A 45 17.59 -0.47 21.02
C ASN A 45 17.82 -1.97 21.16
N GLN A 46 16.80 -2.81 20.91
CA GLN A 46 16.87 -4.27 21.07
C GLN A 46 16.71 -5.02 19.75
N TYR A 47 15.82 -4.55 18.87
CA TYR A 47 15.56 -5.20 17.59
C TYR A 47 15.04 -4.21 16.55
N SER A 48 15.32 -4.50 15.27
CA SER A 48 14.90 -3.67 14.15
C SER A 48 13.42 -3.84 13.79
N ASP A 49 12.85 -5.03 14.03
CA ASP A 49 11.44 -5.32 13.83
C ASP A 49 10.98 -6.43 14.78
N ALA A 50 9.82 -6.21 15.43
CA ALA A 50 9.28 -7.09 16.45
C ALA A 50 8.83 -8.45 15.90
N ALA A 51 8.33 -8.50 14.65
CA ALA A 51 7.89 -9.75 14.07
C ALA A 51 9.07 -10.68 13.76
N ILE A 52 10.14 -10.11 13.21
CA ILE A 52 11.39 -10.83 12.95
C ILE A 52 11.99 -11.32 14.26
N GLN A 53 12.04 -10.47 15.29
CA GLN A 53 12.53 -10.87 16.60
C GLN A 53 11.69 -12.00 17.19
N GLY A 54 10.36 -11.93 17.07
CA GLY A 54 9.48 -12.96 17.58
C GLY A 54 9.71 -14.33 16.94
N ILE A 55 9.96 -14.37 15.63
CA ILE A 55 10.34 -15.60 14.92
C ILE A 55 11.69 -16.13 15.44
N ARG A 56 12.68 -15.24 15.65
CA ARG A 56 13.99 -15.62 16.19
C ARG A 56 13.89 -16.22 17.58
N ASP A 57 13.14 -15.58 18.47
CA ASP A 57 12.94 -16.01 19.85
C ASP A 57 12.30 -17.42 19.90
N LEU A 58 11.26 -17.65 19.09
CA LEU A 58 10.57 -18.94 19.03
C LEU A 58 11.42 -20.05 18.41
N LEU A 59 12.27 -19.72 17.43
CA LEU A 59 13.26 -20.63 16.86
C LEU A 59 14.54 -20.76 17.73
N LYS A 60 14.62 -20.03 18.85
CA LYS A 60 15.79 -19.96 19.75
C LYS A 60 17.08 -19.57 19.03
N LEU A 61 16.96 -18.65 18.08
CA LEU A 61 18.08 -18.09 17.31
C LEU A 61 18.64 -16.86 18.01
N THR A 62 19.94 -16.67 17.88
CA THR A 62 20.63 -15.43 18.23
C THR A 62 20.35 -14.33 17.19
N HIS A 63 20.71 -13.08 17.50
CA HIS A 63 20.50 -11.95 16.58
C HIS A 63 21.30 -12.04 15.27
N GLU A 64 22.45 -12.72 15.30
CA GLU A 64 23.37 -12.81 14.15
C GLU A 64 23.05 -13.99 13.20
N GLU A 65 22.30 -14.99 13.67
CA GLU A 65 21.97 -16.16 12.87
C GLU A 65 20.97 -15.82 11.76
N ALA A 66 21.08 -16.43 10.59
CA ALA A 66 20.04 -16.30 9.57
C ALA A 66 18.81 -17.13 9.96
N ILE A 67 17.60 -16.62 9.70
CA ILE A 67 16.37 -17.39 9.91
C ILE A 67 16.32 -18.53 8.87
N PRO A 68 16.31 -19.81 9.28
CA PRO A 68 16.36 -20.92 8.34
C PRO A 68 14.98 -21.13 7.71
N MET A 69 14.71 -20.46 6.59
CA MET A 69 13.43 -20.57 5.88
C MET A 69 13.06 -22.01 5.49
N THR A 70 14.04 -22.91 5.37
CA THR A 70 13.82 -24.35 5.14
C THR A 70 13.05 -25.04 6.28
N GLN A 71 13.03 -24.46 7.48
CA GLN A 71 12.32 -24.97 8.65
C GLN A 71 10.92 -24.36 8.81
N ILE A 72 10.56 -23.37 7.99
CA ILE A 72 9.31 -22.62 8.08
C ILE A 72 8.44 -22.97 6.88
N ASP A 73 7.19 -23.37 7.14
CA ASP A 73 6.15 -23.60 6.14
C ASP A 73 5.57 -22.28 5.66
N VAL A 74 5.11 -21.44 6.59
CA VAL A 74 4.39 -20.20 6.30
C VAL A 74 4.53 -19.17 7.41
N VAL A 75 4.55 -17.91 7.03
CA VAL A 75 4.46 -16.72 7.88
C VAL A 75 3.31 -15.88 7.35
N LYS A 76 2.24 -15.74 8.14
CA LYS A 76 1.09 -14.89 7.83
C LYS A 76 1.14 -13.65 8.71
N MET A 77 1.02 -12.48 8.11
CA MET A 77 1.18 -11.21 8.81
C MET A 77 0.00 -10.26 8.59
N GLY A 78 -0.63 -9.85 9.68
CA GLY A 78 -1.44 -8.64 9.78
C GLY A 78 -0.60 -7.48 10.31
N THR A 79 -0.88 -6.27 9.86
CA THR A 79 -0.20 -5.09 10.42
C THR A 79 -1.08 -3.84 10.36
N THR A 80 -0.94 -2.98 11.37
CA THR A 80 -1.60 -1.67 11.43
C THR A 80 -0.75 -0.53 10.86
N VAL A 81 0.39 -0.82 10.20
CA VAL A 81 1.31 0.22 9.66
C VAL A 81 0.59 1.21 8.74
N ALA A 82 -0.23 0.73 7.82
CA ALA A 82 -0.99 1.59 6.91
C ALA A 82 -1.98 2.48 7.67
N THR A 83 -2.72 1.91 8.61
CA THR A 83 -3.74 2.64 9.37
C THR A 83 -3.11 3.69 10.27
N ASN A 84 -2.00 3.38 10.94
CA ASN A 84 -1.29 4.35 11.78
C ASN A 84 -0.69 5.46 10.91
N ALA A 85 -0.05 5.13 9.80
CA ALA A 85 0.49 6.13 8.86
C ALA A 85 -0.62 7.05 8.31
N LEU A 86 -1.83 6.53 8.11
CA LEU A 86 -2.99 7.33 7.72
C LEU A 86 -3.44 8.27 8.83
N LEU A 87 -3.61 7.75 10.06
CA LEU A 87 -4.06 8.52 11.22
C LEU A 87 -3.06 9.61 11.63
N GLU A 88 -1.77 9.31 11.55
CA GLU A 88 -0.66 10.21 11.93
C GLU A 88 -0.19 11.11 10.77
N ARG A 89 -0.81 10.98 9.59
CA ARG A 89 -0.45 11.73 8.38
C ARG A 89 1.03 11.55 7.99
N GLN A 90 1.53 10.32 8.07
CA GLN A 90 2.90 9.92 7.74
C GLN A 90 3.00 9.11 6.43
N GLY A 91 2.24 9.52 5.41
CA GLY A 91 2.36 8.95 4.06
C GLY A 91 3.20 9.81 3.13
N GLU A 92 3.27 9.41 1.87
CA GLU A 92 4.10 10.13 0.89
C GLU A 92 3.40 11.36 0.31
N LYS A 93 4.20 12.40 0.04
CA LYS A 93 3.73 13.61 -0.66
C LYS A 93 3.15 13.24 -2.04
N THR A 94 1.83 13.31 -2.14
CA THR A 94 1.08 12.73 -3.27
C THR A 94 0.51 13.82 -4.17
N LEU A 95 0.68 13.65 -5.48
CA LEU A 95 0.09 14.48 -6.52
C LEU A 95 -1.16 13.82 -7.08
N LEU A 96 -2.25 14.57 -7.27
CA LEU A 96 -3.45 14.10 -7.95
C LEU A 96 -3.45 14.56 -9.41
N ALA A 97 -3.49 13.66 -10.38
CA ALA A 97 -3.81 13.95 -11.77
C ALA A 97 -5.28 13.65 -12.04
N ILE A 98 -6.02 14.67 -12.45
CA ILE A 98 -7.48 14.59 -12.67
C ILE A 98 -7.86 15.35 -13.93
N THR A 99 -8.98 14.99 -14.55
CA THR A 99 -9.50 15.68 -15.73
C THR A 99 -9.67 17.18 -15.48
N GLN A 100 -9.29 18.01 -16.44
CA GLN A 100 -9.42 19.46 -16.33
C GLN A 100 -10.87 19.91 -16.05
N GLY A 101 -11.01 20.88 -15.14
CA GLY A 101 -12.29 21.37 -14.61
C GLY A 101 -12.79 20.58 -13.39
N PHE A 102 -12.05 19.57 -12.94
CA PHE A 102 -12.39 18.72 -11.80
C PHE A 102 -11.33 18.77 -10.70
N GLY A 103 -10.40 19.73 -10.73
CA GLY A 103 -9.30 19.84 -9.77
C GLY A 103 -9.73 19.79 -8.29
N ASP A 104 -10.86 20.42 -7.98
CA ASP A 104 -11.39 20.50 -6.60
C ASP A 104 -12.41 19.41 -6.26
N ILE A 105 -12.70 18.46 -7.14
CA ILE A 105 -13.85 17.55 -6.94
C ILE A 105 -13.74 16.70 -5.66
N LEU A 106 -12.52 16.26 -5.30
CA LEU A 106 -12.32 15.48 -4.07
C LEU A 106 -12.44 16.36 -2.83
N ARG A 107 -11.99 17.61 -2.90
CA ARG A 107 -12.14 18.59 -1.82
C ARG A 107 -13.60 18.97 -1.59
N ILE A 108 -14.37 19.13 -2.67
CA ILE A 108 -15.82 19.40 -2.61
C ILE A 108 -16.55 18.17 -2.06
N GLY A 109 -16.15 16.97 -2.48
CA GLY A 109 -16.75 15.72 -2.08
C GLY A 109 -18.27 15.70 -2.33
N TYR A 110 -19.03 15.18 -1.38
CA TYR A 110 -20.50 15.12 -1.44
C TYR A 110 -21.20 16.30 -0.78
N GLN A 111 -20.45 17.28 -0.25
CA GLN A 111 -20.99 18.41 0.53
C GLN A 111 -21.88 17.97 1.71
N ASN A 112 -21.71 16.74 2.20
CA ASN A 112 -22.42 16.25 3.38
C ASN A 112 -22.05 17.13 4.57
N ARG A 113 -23.05 17.52 5.37
CA ARG A 113 -22.88 18.29 6.61
C ARG A 113 -23.17 17.39 7.81
N PRO A 114 -22.16 16.76 8.45
CA PRO A 114 -22.37 15.93 9.63
C PRO A 114 -23.01 16.71 10.78
N LYS A 115 -22.69 18.01 10.88
CA LYS A 115 -23.29 18.96 11.82
C LYS A 115 -24.05 20.03 11.02
N LEU A 116 -25.32 19.78 10.72
CA LEU A 116 -26.16 20.62 9.84
C LEU A 116 -26.17 22.12 10.24
N PHE A 117 -26.13 22.39 11.55
CA PHE A 117 -26.24 23.74 12.11
C PHE A 117 -24.90 24.38 12.49
N ALA A 118 -23.77 23.72 12.23
CA ALA A 118 -22.47 24.36 12.45
C ALA A 118 -22.30 25.54 11.46
N ILE A 119 -22.09 26.74 12.00
CA ILE A 119 -21.84 27.95 11.20
C ILE A 119 -20.41 27.90 10.65
N ASP A 120 -19.46 27.45 11.48
CA ASP A 120 -18.07 27.23 11.11
C ASP A 120 -17.88 25.77 10.62
N ILE A 121 -17.64 25.62 9.32
CA ILE A 121 -17.46 24.32 8.66
C ILE A 121 -15.96 24.01 8.61
N GLN A 122 -15.54 23.00 9.35
CA GLN A 122 -14.18 22.48 9.28
C GLN A 122 -14.13 21.37 8.22
N LEU A 123 -13.45 21.65 7.10
CA LEU A 123 -13.22 20.67 6.05
C LEU A 123 -12.05 19.75 6.43
N PRO A 124 -12.13 18.44 6.16
CA PRO A 124 -11.00 17.54 6.34
C PRO A 124 -9.81 17.98 5.46
N GLU A 125 -8.61 17.81 5.99
CA GLU A 125 -7.39 17.98 5.21
C GLU A 125 -7.24 16.83 4.20
N MET A 126 -6.94 17.19 2.95
CA MET A 126 -6.76 16.22 1.86
C MET A 126 -5.46 15.43 2.03
N LEU A 127 -5.43 14.19 1.52
CA LEU A 127 -4.23 13.34 1.55
C LEU A 127 -3.25 13.68 0.40
N TYR A 128 -3.74 14.27 -0.69
CA TYR A 128 -2.87 14.80 -1.74
C TYR A 128 -2.42 16.22 -1.38
N SER A 129 -1.20 16.58 -1.80
CA SER A 129 -0.62 17.90 -1.52
C SER A 129 -0.91 18.92 -2.62
N ASP A 130 -1.10 18.47 -3.85
CA ASP A 130 -1.43 19.34 -5.00
C ASP A 130 -2.14 18.57 -6.11
N VAL A 131 -2.65 19.28 -7.11
CA VAL A 131 -3.45 18.75 -8.21
C VAL A 131 -2.90 19.22 -9.56
N ILE A 132 -2.78 18.28 -10.50
CA ILE A 132 -2.63 18.57 -11.92
C ILE A 132 -3.97 18.32 -12.61
N GLU A 133 -4.47 19.35 -13.28
CA GLU A 133 -5.56 19.24 -14.23
C GLU A 133 -5.03 18.82 -15.61
N ILE A 134 -5.39 17.61 -16.00
CA ILE A 134 -5.00 17.00 -17.26
C ILE A 134 -5.96 17.45 -18.36
N ASP A 135 -5.36 17.93 -19.44
CA ASP A 135 -6.12 18.40 -20.59
C ASP A 135 -6.55 17.22 -21.48
N GLU A 136 -7.61 16.53 -21.05
CA GLU A 136 -8.28 15.45 -21.78
C GLU A 136 -9.79 15.42 -21.50
N ARG A 137 -10.58 14.79 -22.37
CA ARG A 137 -12.00 14.52 -22.08
C ARG A 137 -12.55 13.34 -22.88
N LEU A 138 -13.26 12.47 -22.17
CA LEU A 138 -14.07 11.40 -22.72
C LEU A 138 -15.54 11.66 -22.35
N ASP A 139 -16.45 11.23 -23.20
CA ASP A 139 -17.88 11.19 -22.87
C ASP A 139 -18.27 9.84 -22.21
N PRO A 140 -19.53 9.67 -21.76
CA PRO A 140 -19.99 8.42 -21.15
C PRO A 140 -19.96 7.20 -22.07
N HIS A 141 -19.90 7.40 -23.39
CA HIS A 141 -19.84 6.34 -24.41
C HIS A 141 -18.41 6.02 -24.85
N GLY A 142 -17.42 6.76 -24.37
CA GLY A 142 -16.00 6.57 -24.66
C GLY A 142 -15.49 7.36 -25.86
N TYR A 143 -16.30 8.28 -26.41
CA TYR A 143 -15.84 9.17 -27.46
C TYR A 143 -14.91 10.22 -26.89
N ILE A 144 -13.76 10.40 -27.55
CA ILE A 144 -12.78 11.43 -27.22
C ILE A 144 -13.34 12.77 -27.66
N THR A 145 -13.89 13.53 -26.71
CA THR A 145 -14.32 14.92 -26.94
C THR A 145 -13.15 15.89 -26.88
N LYS A 146 -12.11 15.54 -26.12
CA LYS A 146 -10.81 16.24 -26.15
C LYS A 146 -9.67 15.23 -26.02
N PRO A 147 -8.74 15.18 -27.00
CA PRO A 147 -7.62 14.24 -26.95
C PRO A 147 -6.66 14.61 -25.81
N LEU A 148 -6.04 13.60 -25.20
CA LEU A 148 -5.01 13.81 -24.19
C LEU A 148 -3.86 14.63 -24.76
N ASN A 149 -3.58 15.78 -24.15
CA ASN A 149 -2.40 16.57 -24.46
C ASN A 149 -1.15 15.98 -23.76
N GLU A 150 -0.55 14.97 -24.38
CA GLU A 150 0.60 14.24 -23.82
C GLU A 150 1.80 15.16 -23.55
N LYS A 151 2.10 16.11 -24.44
CA LYS A 151 3.22 17.05 -24.28
C LYS A 151 3.04 17.99 -23.09
N ASN A 152 1.84 18.55 -22.93
CA ASN A 152 1.55 19.41 -21.79
C ASN A 152 1.55 18.62 -20.48
N THR A 153 0.99 17.41 -20.50
CA THR A 153 0.98 16.50 -19.35
C THR A 153 2.40 16.17 -18.89
N GLU A 154 3.29 15.83 -19.82
CA GLU A 154 4.70 15.56 -19.53
C GLU A 154 5.40 16.77 -18.92
N LYS A 155 5.19 17.97 -19.48
CA LYS A 155 5.74 19.23 -18.94
C LYS A 155 5.27 19.50 -17.51
N GLN A 156 3.97 19.33 -17.24
CA GLN A 156 3.40 19.54 -15.91
C GLN A 156 3.95 18.52 -14.92
N LEU A 157 3.93 17.23 -15.25
CA LEU A 157 4.49 16.17 -14.40
C LEU A 157 5.98 16.39 -14.12
N GLN A 158 6.76 16.83 -15.11
CA GLN A 158 8.18 17.11 -14.93
C GLN A 158 8.42 18.24 -13.93
N LYS A 159 7.61 19.30 -13.98
CA LYS A 159 7.67 20.41 -13.01
C LYS A 159 7.47 19.87 -11.59
N TYR A 160 6.39 19.13 -11.36
CA TYR A 160 6.11 18.56 -10.05
C TYR A 160 7.17 17.55 -9.59
N PHE A 161 7.75 16.79 -10.51
CA PHE A 161 8.85 15.91 -10.18
C PHE A 161 10.08 16.68 -9.68
N VAL A 162 10.40 17.83 -10.30
CA VAL A 162 11.46 18.74 -9.84
C VAL A 162 11.12 19.32 -8.47
N ASP A 163 9.84 19.62 -8.20
CA ASP A 163 9.33 20.10 -6.90
C ASP A 163 9.28 19.00 -5.81
N GLY A 164 9.86 17.82 -6.08
CA GLY A 164 10.07 16.75 -5.11
C GLY A 164 8.97 15.69 -5.06
N TYR A 165 7.95 15.74 -5.92
CA TYR A 165 6.91 14.72 -5.94
C TYR A 165 7.45 13.40 -6.52
N ARG A 166 7.16 12.29 -5.84
CA ARG A 166 7.52 10.92 -6.26
C ARG A 166 6.34 9.98 -6.38
N THR A 167 5.19 10.44 -5.87
CA THR A 167 3.95 9.67 -5.78
C THR A 167 2.85 10.37 -6.56
N LEU A 168 2.15 9.63 -7.41
CA LEU A 168 1.10 10.13 -8.30
C LEU A 168 -0.16 9.26 -8.21
N ALA A 169 -1.31 9.88 -7.95
CA ALA A 169 -2.63 9.29 -8.10
C ALA A 169 -3.26 9.80 -9.39
N ILE A 170 -3.77 8.90 -10.26
CA ILE A 170 -4.39 9.27 -11.54
C ILE A 170 -5.85 8.83 -11.50
N ALA A 171 -6.78 9.80 -11.53
CA ALA A 171 -8.21 9.53 -11.51
C ALA A 171 -8.95 10.42 -12.52
N LEU A 172 -9.08 9.94 -13.76
CA LEU A 172 -9.76 10.67 -14.83
C LEU A 172 -11.26 10.37 -14.86
N MET A 173 -12.04 11.32 -15.39
CA MET A 173 -13.44 11.12 -15.75
C MET A 173 -13.60 9.92 -16.69
N HIS A 174 -14.56 9.05 -16.38
CA HIS A 174 -14.80 7.80 -17.13
C HIS A 174 -13.61 6.81 -17.22
N GLY A 175 -12.50 7.06 -16.50
CA GLY A 175 -11.32 6.19 -16.47
C GLY A 175 -11.61 4.76 -16.02
N TYR A 176 -12.64 4.57 -15.18
CA TYR A 176 -13.12 3.24 -14.74
C TYR A 176 -13.53 2.31 -15.90
N ARG A 177 -13.93 2.87 -17.04
CA ARG A 177 -14.38 2.13 -18.23
C ARG A 177 -13.44 2.30 -19.42
N TYR A 178 -12.86 3.48 -19.58
CA TYR A 178 -11.99 3.85 -20.70
C TYR A 178 -10.60 4.28 -20.18
N PRO A 179 -9.74 3.32 -19.82
CA PRO A 179 -8.52 3.58 -19.05
C PRO A 179 -7.34 4.10 -19.87
N GLU A 180 -7.47 4.23 -21.19
CA GLU A 180 -6.34 4.44 -22.10
C GLU A 180 -5.59 5.75 -21.83
N HIS A 181 -6.30 6.84 -21.51
CA HIS A 181 -5.65 8.10 -21.11
C HIS A 181 -4.90 7.95 -19.78
N GLU A 182 -5.49 7.27 -18.78
CA GLU A 182 -4.82 7.04 -17.50
C GLU A 182 -3.53 6.22 -17.66
N LYS A 183 -3.56 5.17 -18.49
CA LYS A 183 -2.39 4.32 -18.79
C LYS A 183 -1.27 5.11 -19.48
N LYS A 184 -1.62 6.01 -20.41
CA LYS A 184 -0.65 6.88 -21.08
C LYS A 184 0.02 7.82 -20.10
N ILE A 185 -0.74 8.48 -19.23
CA ILE A 185 -0.21 9.36 -18.18
C ILE A 185 0.71 8.58 -17.25
N ALA A 186 0.31 7.37 -16.84
CA ALA A 186 1.16 6.52 -16.02
C ALA A 186 2.47 6.15 -16.72
N THR A 187 2.45 5.92 -18.03
CA THR A 187 3.66 5.64 -18.81
C THR A 187 4.60 6.85 -18.87
N ILE A 188 4.04 8.06 -19.06
CA ILE A 188 4.79 9.32 -19.02
C ILE A 188 5.42 9.52 -17.64
N ALA A 189 4.63 9.35 -16.56
CA ALA A 189 5.11 9.51 -15.19
C ALA A 189 6.22 8.50 -14.83
N LYS A 190 6.11 7.25 -15.30
CA LYS A 190 7.17 6.24 -15.13
C LYS A 190 8.47 6.67 -15.83
N ARG A 191 8.37 7.21 -17.05
CA ARG A 191 9.54 7.71 -17.81
C ARG A 191 10.22 8.89 -17.14
N ILE A 192 9.46 9.78 -16.49
CA ILE A 192 9.99 10.91 -15.72
C ILE A 192 10.71 10.44 -14.44
N GLY A 193 10.24 9.36 -13.81
CA GLY A 193 10.87 8.75 -12.64
C GLY A 193 10.01 8.71 -11.38
N PHE A 194 8.69 8.92 -11.48
CA PHE A 194 7.78 8.71 -10.35
C PHE A 194 7.89 7.26 -9.85
N THR A 195 8.12 7.07 -8.54
CA THR A 195 8.38 5.76 -7.93
C THR A 195 7.11 5.02 -7.52
N GLN A 196 6.02 5.75 -7.31
CA GLN A 196 4.70 5.20 -7.02
C GLN A 196 3.65 5.89 -7.90
N ILE A 197 2.92 5.09 -8.67
CA ILE A 197 1.85 5.58 -9.53
C ILE A 197 0.64 4.67 -9.33
N SER A 198 -0.44 5.24 -8.82
CA SER A 198 -1.70 4.55 -8.59
C SER A 198 -2.72 5.00 -9.63
N ILE A 199 -3.27 4.04 -10.36
CA ILE A 199 -4.18 4.31 -11.48
C ILE A 199 -5.60 3.91 -11.07
N SER A 200 -6.56 4.82 -11.21
CA SER A 200 -7.86 4.64 -10.57
C SER A 200 -8.63 3.41 -11.03
N HIS A 201 -8.58 3.07 -12.32
CA HIS A 201 -9.24 1.85 -12.82
C HIS A 201 -8.60 0.54 -12.31
N GLN A 202 -7.33 0.56 -11.87
CA GLN A 202 -6.65 -0.61 -11.31
C GLN A 202 -6.88 -0.73 -9.81
N VAL A 203 -6.94 0.41 -9.11
CA VAL A 203 -7.16 0.44 -7.65
C VAL A 203 -8.64 0.22 -7.33
N SER A 204 -9.54 0.92 -8.02
CA SER A 204 -10.98 0.86 -7.75
C SER A 204 -11.78 1.26 -9.01
N PRO A 205 -12.23 0.30 -9.83
CA PRO A 205 -12.96 0.58 -11.08
C PRO A 205 -14.44 0.99 -10.84
N LEU A 206 -14.69 1.81 -9.81
CA LEU A 206 -16.02 2.35 -9.52
C LEU A 206 -16.37 3.48 -10.48
N MET A 207 -17.61 3.57 -10.94
CA MET A 207 -18.07 4.67 -11.79
C MET A 207 -17.96 6.05 -11.11
N LYS A 208 -18.22 6.11 -9.80
CA LYS A 208 -18.25 7.34 -9.00
C LYS A 208 -16.85 7.90 -8.79
N ILE A 209 -16.57 9.08 -9.33
CA ILE A 209 -15.23 9.69 -9.32
C ILE A 209 -14.72 10.06 -7.93
N ILE A 210 -15.58 10.51 -7.01
CA ILE A 210 -15.17 10.87 -5.63
C ILE A 210 -14.59 9.64 -4.90
N PRO A 211 -15.34 8.55 -4.64
CA PRO A 211 -14.82 7.40 -3.90
C PRO A 211 -13.70 6.68 -4.66
N ARG A 212 -13.75 6.66 -5.99
CA ARG A 212 -12.66 6.14 -6.82
C ARG A 212 -11.39 6.96 -6.62
N GLY A 213 -11.48 8.28 -6.70
CA GLY A 213 -10.38 9.21 -6.52
C GLY A 213 -9.80 9.14 -5.11
N ASP A 214 -10.64 9.16 -4.08
CA ASP A 214 -10.21 9.02 -2.67
C ASP A 214 -9.43 7.72 -2.44
N THR A 215 -9.95 6.59 -2.97
CA THR A 215 -9.25 5.29 -2.87
C THR A 215 -7.91 5.30 -3.62
N THR A 216 -7.87 5.96 -4.78
CA THR A 216 -6.64 6.06 -5.58
C THR A 216 -5.58 6.93 -4.91
N VAL A 217 -5.99 8.05 -4.30
CA VAL A 217 -5.11 8.91 -3.51
C VAL A 217 -4.60 8.17 -2.28
N LEU A 218 -5.48 7.48 -1.55
CA LEU A 218 -5.12 6.70 -0.38
C LEU A 218 -4.09 5.61 -0.72
N ASP A 219 -4.31 4.88 -1.80
CA ASP A 219 -3.36 3.87 -2.28
C ASP A 219 -2.00 4.49 -2.64
N ALA A 220 -1.99 5.60 -3.39
CA ALA A 220 -0.75 6.29 -3.75
C ALA A 220 0.01 6.74 -2.50
N TYR A 221 -0.71 7.32 -1.54
CA TYR A 221 -0.19 7.87 -0.30
C TYR A 221 0.45 6.81 0.61
N LEU A 222 -0.16 5.62 0.72
CA LEU A 222 0.24 4.56 1.66
C LEU A 222 1.10 3.45 1.04
N SER A 223 0.96 3.17 -0.25
CA SER A 223 1.69 2.09 -0.94
C SER A 223 3.21 2.12 -0.70
N PRO A 224 3.90 3.28 -0.72
CA PRO A 224 5.34 3.32 -0.47
C PRO A 224 5.71 2.97 0.97
N VAL A 225 4.89 3.39 1.95
CA VAL A 225 5.06 3.06 3.37
C VAL A 225 4.95 1.55 3.57
N LEU A 226 3.90 0.94 3.00
CA LEU A 226 3.69 -0.50 3.03
C LEU A 226 4.83 -1.26 2.34
N ARG A 227 5.28 -0.79 1.17
CA ARG A 227 6.39 -1.44 0.44
C ARG A 227 7.70 -1.41 1.23
N ARG A 228 8.01 -0.31 1.92
CA ARG A 228 9.20 -0.23 2.79
C ARG A 228 9.13 -1.28 3.91
N TYR A 229 7.98 -1.40 4.56
CA TYR A 229 7.78 -2.37 5.61
C TYR A 229 7.89 -3.82 5.10
N VAL A 230 7.21 -4.14 3.99
CA VAL A 230 7.30 -5.46 3.35
C VAL A 230 8.76 -5.77 2.98
N ASN A 231 9.48 -4.83 2.38
CA ASN A 231 10.88 -5.01 2.01
C ASN A 231 11.78 -5.25 3.24
N GLN A 232 11.54 -4.56 4.35
CA GLN A 232 12.28 -4.75 5.60
C GLN A 232 12.10 -6.18 6.13
N VAL A 233 10.85 -6.67 6.17
CA VAL A 233 10.53 -8.04 6.60
C VAL A 233 11.12 -9.06 5.64
N GLU A 234 11.00 -8.84 4.32
CA GLU A 234 11.59 -9.71 3.29
C GLU A 234 13.11 -9.78 3.39
N SER A 235 13.79 -8.66 3.60
CA SER A 235 15.24 -8.62 3.78
C SER A 235 15.69 -9.40 5.01
N ALA A 236 14.90 -9.38 6.09
CA ALA A 236 15.22 -10.09 7.32
C ALA A 236 14.96 -11.60 7.26
N LEU A 237 13.90 -12.03 6.54
CA LEU A 237 13.59 -13.44 6.31
C LEU A 237 14.40 -14.06 5.14
N GLY A 238 15.08 -13.22 4.36
CA GLY A 238 15.84 -13.64 3.18
C GLY A 238 14.96 -13.76 1.93
N ARG A 239 15.58 -13.57 0.76
CA ARG A 239 14.88 -13.57 -0.55
C ARG A 239 14.16 -14.88 -0.87
N GLU A 240 14.57 -16.00 -0.26
CA GLU A 240 13.93 -17.32 -0.41
C GLU A 240 12.48 -17.34 0.09
N ALA A 241 12.14 -16.54 1.11
CA ALA A 241 10.80 -16.51 1.69
C ALA A 241 9.71 -16.07 0.71
N LYS A 242 10.04 -15.14 -0.21
CA LYS A 242 9.14 -14.67 -1.26
C LYS A 242 9.04 -15.65 -2.42
N GLN A 243 10.18 -16.20 -2.83
CA GLN A 243 10.25 -17.14 -3.97
C GLN A 243 9.47 -18.43 -3.70
N THR A 244 9.37 -18.82 -2.43
CA THR A 244 8.64 -20.01 -1.98
C THR A 244 7.17 -19.73 -1.64
N GLY A 245 6.72 -18.46 -1.69
CA GLY A 245 5.34 -18.07 -1.35
C GLY A 245 5.00 -18.20 0.14
N ARG A 246 6.01 -18.31 1.00
CA ARG A 246 5.84 -18.61 2.43
C ARG A 246 5.54 -17.38 3.27
N LEU A 247 5.77 -16.17 2.77
CA LEU A 247 5.38 -14.92 3.42
C LEU A 247 4.07 -14.39 2.81
N MET A 248 3.03 -14.26 3.65
CA MET A 248 1.71 -13.78 3.24
C MET A 248 1.29 -12.58 4.09
N PHE A 249 0.76 -11.54 3.46
CA PHE A 249 0.17 -10.39 4.14
C PHE A 249 -1.36 -10.47 4.08
N MET A 250 -2.01 -10.19 5.20
CA MET A 250 -3.48 -10.17 5.27
C MET A 250 -4.03 -8.94 4.54
N GLN A 251 -5.14 -9.13 3.82
CA GLN A 251 -5.86 -8.09 3.10
C GLN A 251 -7.31 -8.04 3.60
N SER A 252 -7.90 -6.84 3.63
CA SER A 252 -9.33 -6.66 3.89
C SER A 252 -10.09 -6.93 2.58
N ASN A 253 -10.68 -8.12 2.46
CA ASN A 253 -11.53 -8.51 1.32
C ASN A 253 -12.96 -8.01 1.49
#